data_AF-A0A4Q3XNI2-F1
#
_entry.id   AF-A0A4Q3XNI2-F1
#
_cell.length_a   1.000
_cell.length_b   1.000
_cell.length_c   1.000
_cell.angle_alpha   90.00
_cell.angle_beta   90.00
_cell.angle_gamma   90.00
#
_symmetry.space_group_name_H-M   'P 1'
#
loop_
_entity.id
_entity.type
_entity.pdbx_description
1 polymer ?
#
loop_
_entity_poly.entity_id
_entity_poly.type
_entity_poly.pdbx_seq_one_letter_code
_entity_poly.pdbx_strand_id
1 'polypeptide(L)'
;LLRFITRAHDHGLRHVLVITGKGTSMGSEGALKRAVPLWFSLPDFRSLISSYEPAARNHGGEGALYVRLSRPGVLRHGSGYSA
;
A
#
# COMPACT_ATOMS: atom_id res chain seq x y z
N LEU A 1 3.63 -7.07 6.14
CA LEU A 1 3.14 -5.99 5.26
C LEU A 1 1.73 -5.52 5.64
N LEU A 2 0.73 -6.40 5.74
CA LEU A 2 -0.67 -6.03 6.05
C LEU A 2 -0.79 -5.07 7.25
N ARG A 3 -0.22 -5.44 8.40
CA ARG A 3 -0.20 -4.58 9.60
C ARG A 3 0.33 -3.16 9.34
N PHE A 4 1.35 -3.00 8.50
CA PHE A 4 1.90 -1.69 8.15
C PHE A 4 0.89 -0.88 7.33
N ILE A 5 0.27 -1.49 6.32
CA ILE A 5 -0.74 -0.86 5.48
C ILE A 5 -1.97 -0.47 6.31
N THR A 6 -2.46 -1.36 7.18
CA THR A 6 -3.58 -1.08 8.08
C THR A 6 -3.28 0.12 8.98
N ARG A 7 -2.12 0.13 9.66
CA ARG A 7 -1.74 1.26 10.52
C ARG A 7 -1.61 2.57 9.72
N ALA A 8 -0.99 2.55 8.55
CA ALA A 8 -0.88 3.73 7.71
C ALA A 8 -2.24 4.27 7.28
N HIS A 9 -3.17 3.37 6.93
CA HIS A 9 -4.54 3.72 6.57
C HIS A 9 -5.31 4.30 7.78
N ASP A 10 -5.20 3.67 8.96
CA ASP A 10 -5.86 4.13 10.19
C ASP A 10 -5.32 5.49 10.66
N HIS A 11 -4.05 5.78 10.40
CA HIS A 11 -3.43 7.09 10.63
C HIS A 11 -3.80 8.13 9.56
N GLY A 12 -4.65 7.78 8.59
CA GLY A 12 -5.10 8.68 7.53
C GLY A 12 -4.03 9.02 6.48
N LEU A 13 -2.93 8.27 6.43
CA LEU A 13 -1.91 8.45 5.39
C LEU A 13 -2.52 8.15 4.02
N ARG A 14 -2.01 8.84 3.00
CA ARG A 14 -2.52 8.72 1.63
C ARG A 14 -1.58 7.98 0.70
N HIS A 15 -0.29 8.08 0.98
CA HIS A 15 0.76 7.44 0.21
C HIS A 15 1.77 6.83 1.16
N VAL A 16 2.24 5.64 0.82
CA VAL A 16 3.37 4.99 1.50
C VAL A 16 4.34 4.46 0.45
N LEU A 17 5.61 4.34 0.82
CA LEU A 17 6.63 3.69 0.02
C LEU A 17 6.86 2.29 0.58
N VAL A 18 6.73 1.26 -0.27
CA VAL A 18 7.02 -0.13 0.08
C VAL A 18 8.28 -0.56 -0.64
N ILE A 19 9.37 -0.81 0.10
CA ILE A 19 10.65 -1.25 -0.45
C ILE A 19 10.70 -2.78 -0.42
N THR A 20 10.75 -3.40 -1.58
CA THR A 20 10.82 -4.87 -1.76
C THR A 20 12.24 -5.36 -2.04
N GLY A 21 13.13 -4.43 -2.42
CA GLY A 21 14.45 -4.74 -2.96
C GLY A 21 14.38 -5.13 -4.44
N LYS A 22 15.51 -4.99 -5.15
CA LYS A 22 15.58 -5.27 -6.60
C LYS A 22 15.50 -6.76 -6.94
N GLY A 23 15.84 -7.62 -5.98
CA GLY A 23 15.79 -9.08 -6.15
C GLY A 23 16.90 -9.66 -7.02
N THR A 24 17.97 -8.91 -7.31
CA THR A 24 19.03 -9.27 -8.25
C THR A 24 20.25 -9.94 -7.60
N SER A 25 20.11 -10.55 -6.41
CA SER A 25 21.19 -11.37 -5.85
C SER A 25 21.36 -12.65 -6.67
N MET A 26 22.58 -13.23 -6.70
CA MET A 26 22.86 -14.43 -7.50
C MET A 26 21.84 -15.54 -7.21
N GLY A 27 21.08 -15.93 -8.24
CA GLY A 27 20.06 -16.98 -8.16
C GLY A 27 18.70 -16.56 -7.59
N SER A 28 18.50 -15.29 -7.23
CA SER A 28 17.19 -14.79 -6.77
C SER A 28 16.36 -14.24 -7.92
N GLU A 29 15.07 -14.55 -7.92
CA GLU A 29 14.08 -13.97 -8.83
C GLU A 29 13.29 -12.82 -8.19
N GLY A 30 13.80 -12.26 -7.08
CA GLY A 30 13.11 -11.20 -6.35
C GLY A 30 11.75 -11.64 -5.79
N ALA A 31 11.75 -12.60 -4.87
CA ALA A 31 10.53 -13.14 -4.28
C ALA A 31 9.56 -12.05 -3.77
N LEU A 32 10.07 -11.03 -3.05
CA LEU A 32 9.24 -9.92 -2.57
C LEU A 32 8.79 -8.99 -3.69
N LYS A 33 9.64 -8.70 -4.69
CA LYS A 33 9.28 -7.89 -5.86
C LYS A 33 8.10 -8.52 -6.62
N ARG A 34 8.04 -9.85 -6.70
CA ARG A 34 6.93 -10.60 -7.32
C ARG A 34 5.71 -10.76 -6.41
N ALA A 35 5.93 -11.09 -5.13
CA ALA A 35 4.84 -11.42 -4.22
C ALA A 35 4.02 -10.21 -3.76
N VAL A 36 4.65 -9.05 -3.54
CA VAL A 36 3.95 -7.88 -2.98
C VAL A 36 2.80 -7.38 -3.87
N PRO A 37 2.98 -7.19 -5.20
CA PRO A 37 1.87 -6.85 -6.08
C PRO A 37 0.72 -7.87 -6.06
N LEU A 38 1.04 -9.16 -5.91
CA LEU A 38 0.02 -10.22 -5.81
C LEU A 38 -0.75 -10.11 -4.50
N TRP A 39 -0.07 -9.86 -3.37
CA TRP A 39 -0.73 -9.65 -2.08
C TRP A 39 -1.70 -8.47 -2.11
N PHE A 40 -1.39 -7.40 -2.85
CA PHE A 40 -2.30 -6.25 -2.99
C PHE A 40 -3.63 -6.58 -3.66
N SER A 41 -3.73 -7.70 -4.37
CA SER A 41 -5.00 -8.18 -4.95
C SER A 41 -5.86 -8.98 -3.97
N LEU A 42 -5.29 -9.43 -2.85
CA LEU A 42 -6.01 -10.21 -1.84
C LEU A 42 -7.04 -9.35 -1.09
N PRO A 43 -8.16 -9.95 -0.62
CA PRO A 43 -9.25 -9.22 0.04
C PRO A 43 -8.79 -8.29 1.17
N ASP A 44 -7.85 -8.74 2.01
CA ASP A 44 -7.33 -7.97 3.15
C ASP A 44 -6.62 -6.68 2.74
N PHE A 45 -6.04 -6.63 1.54
CA PHE A 45 -5.33 -5.46 1.02
C PHE A 45 -6.19 -4.62 0.09
N ARG A 46 -7.06 -5.26 -0.69
CA ARG A 46 -7.85 -4.61 -1.74
C ARG A 46 -8.77 -3.51 -1.20
N SER A 47 -9.24 -3.64 0.04
CA SER A 47 -10.03 -2.60 0.71
C SER A 47 -9.19 -1.41 1.18
N LEU A 48 -7.90 -1.60 1.41
CA LEU A 48 -6.98 -0.61 1.98
C LEU A 48 -6.15 0.14 0.92
N ILE A 49 -6.04 -0.40 -0.29
CA ILE A 49 -5.17 0.11 -1.36
C ILE A 49 -6.02 0.50 -2.57
N SER A 50 -5.88 1.74 -3.04
CA SER A 50 -6.56 2.20 -4.26
C SER A 50 -5.73 1.95 -5.52
N SER A 51 -4.41 2.10 -5.44
CA SER A 51 -3.48 1.91 -6.56
C SER A 51 -2.04 1.77 -6.08
N TYR A 52 -1.16 1.27 -6.95
CA TYR A 52 0.28 1.27 -6.71
C TYR A 52 1.05 1.38 -8.04
N GLU A 53 2.29 1.88 -7.97
CA GLU A 53 3.17 2.06 -9.12
C GLU A 53 4.64 1.92 -8.71
N PRO A 54 5.56 1.58 -9.63
CA PRO A 54 6.99 1.58 -9.36
C PRO A 54 7.48 2.95 -8.85
N ALA A 55 8.37 2.93 -7.87
CA ALA A 55 8.96 4.16 -7.35
C ALA A 55 9.95 4.78 -8.35
N ALA A 56 10.17 6.09 -8.21
CA ALA A 56 11.23 6.79 -8.97
C ALA A 56 12.62 6.23 -8.62
N ARG A 57 13.59 6.35 -9.53
CA ARG A 57 14.96 5.81 -9.36
C ARG A 57 15.62 6.27 -8.05
N ASN A 58 15.45 7.53 -7.67
CA ASN A 58 16.00 8.12 -6.45
C ASN A 58 15.31 7.62 -5.15
N HIS A 59 14.13 7.01 -5.25
CA HIS A 59 13.40 6.42 -4.10
C HIS A 59 13.42 4.88 -4.11
N GLY A 60 14.28 4.27 -4.92
CA GLY A 60 14.49 2.81 -4.97
C GLY A 60 14.18 2.16 -6.32
N GLY A 61 13.58 2.90 -7.26
CA GLY A 61 13.28 2.41 -8.60
C GLY A 61 12.40 1.15 -8.58
N GLU A 62 12.73 0.18 -9.42
CA GLU A 62 12.00 -1.09 -9.49
C GLU A 62 12.04 -1.95 -8.21
N GLY A 63 12.85 -1.59 -7.22
CA GLY A 63 12.90 -2.24 -5.92
C GLY A 63 11.93 -1.66 -4.90
N ALA A 64 11.08 -0.70 -5.29
CA ALA A 64 10.10 -0.10 -4.42
C ALA A 64 8.82 0.30 -5.17
N LEU A 65 7.73 0.44 -4.43
CA LEU A 65 6.41 0.80 -4.93
C LEU A 65 5.88 2.01 -4.15
N TYR A 66 5.40 3.03 -4.87
CA TYR A 66 4.46 3.97 -4.28
C TYR A 66 3.10 3.27 -4.19
N VAL A 67 2.50 3.30 -3.00
CA VAL A 67 1.21 2.70 -2.74
C VAL A 67 0.28 3.79 -2.26
N ARG A 68 -0.83 3.98 -2.99
CA ARG A 68 -1.89 4.90 -2.62
C ARG A 68 -2.93 4.16 -1.80
N LEU A 69 -3.19 4.66 -0.60
CA LEU A 69 -4.16 4.07 0.32
C LEU A 69 -5.56 4.56 -0.05
N SER A 70 -6.54 3.67 0.14
CA SER A 70 -7.96 4.04 0.07
C SER A 70 -8.27 5.06 1.17
N ARG A 71 -9.37 5.78 0.99
CA ARG A 71 -9.82 6.72 2.03
C ARG A 71 -10.54 5.91 3.10
N PRO A 72 -10.21 6.09 4.39
CA PRO A 72 -11.10 5.66 5.45
C PRO A 72 -12.45 6.31 5.17
N GLY A 73 -13.49 5.49 5.02
CA GLY A 73 -14.84 6.00 4.81
C GLY A 73 -15.12 7.01 5.90
N VAL A 74 -15.41 8.26 5.52
CA VAL A 74 -15.97 9.23 6.45
C VAL A 74 -17.28 8.59 6.89
N LEU A 75 -17.29 7.98 8.08
CA LEU A 75 -18.54 7.77 8.80
C LEU A 75 -19.09 9.19 8.92
N ARG A 76 -20.07 9.50 8.08
CA ARG A 76 -20.86 10.70 8.20
C ARG A 76 -21.48 10.59 9.58
N HIS A 77 -20.86 11.28 10.54
CA HIS A 77 -21.51 11.58 11.79
C HIS A 77 -22.74 12.35 11.35
N GLY A 78 -23.90 11.69 11.41
CA GLY A 78 -25.16 12.31 11.08
C GLY A 78 -25.25 13.56 11.95
N SER A 79 -25.27 14.72 11.30
CA SER A 79 -25.85 15.91 11.89
C SER A 79 -27.26 15.50 12.29
N GLY A 80 -27.43 15.19 13.58
CA GLY A 80 -28.72 14.91 14.15
C GLY A 80 -29.63 16.10 13.83
N TYR A 81 -30.76 15.79 13.21
CA TYR A 81 -31.95 16.58 13.44
C TYR A 81 -32.13 16.70 14.96
N SER A 82 -32.16 17.92 15.46
CA SER A 82 -32.63 18.23 16.81
C SER A 82 -33.53 19.44 16.69
N ALA A 83 -34.80 19.18 17.00
CA ALA A 83 -35.96 20.07 17.14
C ALA A 83 -36.41 20.84 15.89
#